data_AF-A0A1D1ZC76-F1
#
_entry.id   AF-A0A1D1ZC76-F1
#
_cell.length_a   1.000
_cell.length_b   1.000
_cell.length_c   1.000
_cell.angle_alpha   90.00
_cell.angle_beta   90.00
_cell.angle_gamma   90.00
#
_symmetry.space_group_name_H-M   'P 1'
#
loop_
_entity.id
_entity.type
_entity.pdbx_description
1 polymer ?
#
loop_
_entity_poly.entity_id
_entity_poly.type
_entity_poly.pdbx_seq_one_letter_code
_entity_poly.pdbx_strand_id
1 'polypeptide(L)'
;FPENGVELYAEKVNNRGLCAIAQAESLRYKLLGGLAVRRACYGVLRFIMESGAKGCEVIVSGKLRAQRAKSMKFKDGYMISSGQPVNEYIDSAVRHVLLRQGVLGIKVKIMLDWDPKGKQGPMTPLPDLVTIHTPKDEDELVRPPPIMATEIEVPGLAA
;
A
#
# COMPACT_ATOMS: atom_id res chain seq x y z
N PHE A 1 16.47 7.02 34.60
CA PHE A 1 17.49 7.72 33.80
C PHE A 1 17.92 8.96 34.56
N PRO A 2 19.20 9.38 34.46
CA PRO A 2 19.61 10.70 34.95
C PRO A 2 18.77 11.80 34.27
N GLU A 3 18.59 12.93 34.96
CA GLU A 3 17.86 14.07 34.40
C GLU A 3 18.48 14.50 33.06
N ASN A 4 17.64 14.74 32.04
CA ASN A 4 18.03 15.04 30.65
C ASN A 4 18.79 13.93 29.88
N GLY A 5 18.80 12.67 30.37
CA GLY A 5 19.43 11.56 29.63
C GLY A 5 18.62 11.02 28.45
N VAL A 6 17.35 11.41 28.32
CA VAL A 6 16.44 10.91 27.27
C VAL A 6 15.55 12.06 26.77
N GLU A 7 15.51 12.24 25.45
CA GLU A 7 14.62 13.16 24.77
C GLU A 7 13.55 12.38 23.99
N LEU A 8 12.31 12.85 24.02
CA LEU A 8 11.17 12.21 23.36
C LEU A 8 10.65 13.11 22.24
N TYR A 9 10.61 12.57 21.03
CA TYR A 9 10.04 13.21 19.85
C TYR A 9 8.78 12.46 19.41
N ALA A 10 7.75 13.19 19.02
CA ALA A 10 6.49 12.61 18.54
C ALA A 10 6.20 13.12 17.13
N GLU A 11 6.06 12.19 16.18
CA GLU A 11 5.71 12.50 14.79
C GLU A 11 4.31 11.98 14.45
N LYS A 12 3.60 12.72 13.61
CA LYS A 12 2.28 12.31 13.13
C LYS A 12 2.45 11.29 12.01
N VAL A 13 1.77 10.15 12.13
CA VAL A 13 1.60 9.21 11.02
C VAL A 13 0.79 9.87 9.90
N ASN A 14 1.37 10.02 8.71
CA ASN A 14 0.74 10.69 7.57
C ASN A 14 -0.61 10.05 7.19
N ASN A 15 -0.61 8.74 6.91
CA ASN A 15 -1.82 8.01 6.52
C ASN A 15 -2.18 6.95 7.57
N ARG A 16 -3.07 7.32 8.51
CA ARG A 16 -3.56 6.40 9.54
C ARG A 16 -4.33 5.19 8.96
N GLY A 17 -4.87 5.32 7.76
CA GLY A 17 -5.59 4.25 7.06
C GLY A 17 -4.72 3.06 6.68
N LEU A 18 -3.43 3.30 6.41
CA LEU A 18 -2.48 2.26 5.97
C LEU A 18 -1.79 1.55 7.15
N CYS A 19 -1.89 2.10 8.36
CA CYS A 19 -1.26 1.51 9.56
C CYS A 19 -2.18 0.47 10.22
N ALA A 20 -1.76 -0.80 10.26
CA ALA A 20 -2.55 -1.88 10.83
C ALA A 20 -2.80 -1.71 12.33
N ILE A 21 -1.82 -1.16 13.07
CA ILE A 21 -1.94 -0.89 14.52
C ILE A 21 -3.07 0.10 14.80
N ALA A 22 -3.07 1.23 14.10
CA ALA A 22 -4.09 2.28 14.28
C ALA A 22 -5.49 1.76 13.93
N GLN A 23 -5.60 0.91 12.90
CA GLN A 23 -6.86 0.31 12.50
C GLN A 23 -7.34 -0.77 13.47
N ALA A 24 -6.43 -1.58 14.02
CA ALA A 24 -6.77 -2.56 15.04
C ALA A 24 -7.25 -1.88 16.34
N GLU A 25 -6.65 -0.75 16.71
CA GLU A 25 -7.12 0.07 17.85
C GLU A 25 -8.47 0.72 17.57
N SER A 26 -8.65 1.28 16.37
CA SER A 26 -9.94 1.84 15.96
C SER A 26 -11.05 0.78 16.00
N LEU A 27 -10.77 -0.46 15.56
CA LEU A 27 -11.72 -1.55 15.64
C LEU A 27 -12.00 -1.96 17.09
N ARG A 28 -10.98 -1.99 17.96
CA ARG A 28 -11.15 -2.23 19.40
C ARG A 28 -12.10 -1.20 20.02
N TYR A 29 -11.92 0.09 19.75
CA TYR A 29 -12.81 1.13 20.27
C TYR A 29 -14.24 1.01 19.74
N LYS A 30 -14.43 0.69 18.45
CA LYS A 30 -15.76 0.45 17.87
C LYS A 30 -16.47 -0.73 18.52
N LEU A 31 -15.76 -1.83 18.82
CA LEU A 31 -16.34 -2.99 19.49
C LEU A 31 -16.65 -2.73 20.98
N LEU A 32 -15.81 -1.97 21.68
CA LEU A 32 -16.09 -1.51 23.04
C LEU A 32 -17.31 -0.58 23.09
N GLY A 33 -17.51 0.24 22.06
CA GLY A 33 -18.69 1.09 21.88
C GLY A 33 -19.99 0.34 21.56
N GLY A 34 -19.99 -1.00 21.60
CA GLY A 34 -21.20 -1.81 21.41
C GLY A 34 -21.66 -1.96 19.96
N LEU A 35 -20.87 -1.52 18.97
CA LEU A 35 -21.22 -1.74 17.57
C LEU A 35 -21.19 -3.23 17.23
N ALA A 36 -22.13 -3.67 16.39
CA ALA A 36 -22.16 -5.03 15.88
C ALA A 36 -20.88 -5.35 15.09
N VAL A 37 -20.31 -6.53 15.32
CA VAL A 37 -19.00 -6.94 14.76
C VAL A 37 -18.92 -6.78 13.24
N ARG A 38 -19.95 -7.21 12.50
CA ARG A 38 -19.97 -7.06 11.03
C ARG A 38 -19.93 -5.60 10.61
N ARG A 39 -20.73 -4.75 11.25
CA ARG A 39 -20.80 -3.30 10.95
C ARG A 39 -19.46 -2.63 11.25
N ALA A 40 -18.85 -2.94 12.39
CA ALA A 40 -17.56 -2.41 12.78
C ALA A 40 -16.44 -2.82 11.81
N CYS A 41 -16.38 -4.10 11.44
CA CYS A 41 -15.35 -4.61 10.52
C CYS A 41 -15.49 -4.02 9.12
N TYR A 42 -16.69 -4.05 8.53
CA TYR A 42 -16.89 -3.46 7.19
C TYR A 42 -16.62 -1.96 7.16
N GLY A 43 -16.93 -1.23 8.25
CA GLY A 43 -16.59 0.18 8.35
C GLY A 43 -15.08 0.44 8.41
N VAL A 44 -14.28 -0.47 8.96
CA VAL A 44 -12.81 -0.37 8.97
C VAL A 44 -12.22 -0.82 7.63
N LEU A 45 -12.70 -1.92 7.06
CA LEU A 45 -12.29 -2.40 5.73
C LEU A 45 -12.48 -1.33 4.66
N ARG A 46 -13.67 -0.71 4.62
CA ARG A 46 -13.96 0.36 3.68
C ARG A 46 -13.01 1.54 3.84
N PHE A 47 -12.73 1.95 5.08
CA PHE A 47 -11.82 3.05 5.37
C PHE A 47 -10.37 2.76 4.92
N ILE A 48 -9.91 1.52 5.09
CA ILE A 48 -8.58 1.07 4.65
C ILE A 48 -8.48 1.07 3.12
N MET A 49 -9.50 0.54 2.43
CA MET A 49 -9.54 0.53 0.96
C MET A 49 -9.64 1.96 0.39
N GLU A 50 -10.45 2.84 0.98
CA GLU A 50 -10.55 4.27 0.58
C GLU A 50 -9.23 5.04 0.82
N SER A 51 -8.38 4.55 1.74
CA SER A 51 -7.06 5.14 1.99
C SER A 51 -5.98 4.69 1.00
N GLY A 52 -6.34 3.89 -0.03
CA GLY A 52 -5.41 3.45 -1.08
C GLY A 52 -4.68 2.15 -0.79
N ALA A 53 -5.18 1.30 0.13
CA ALA A 53 -4.64 -0.04 0.29
C ALA A 53 -5.05 -0.94 -0.89
N LYS A 54 -4.13 -1.84 -1.31
CA LYS A 54 -4.41 -2.82 -2.37
C LYS A 54 -5.34 -3.95 -1.91
N GLY A 55 -5.33 -4.23 -0.61
CA GLY A 55 -6.28 -5.14 0.03
C GLY A 55 -6.18 -5.17 1.54
N CYS A 56 -7.19 -5.77 2.17
CA CYS A 56 -7.27 -5.86 3.62
C CYS A 56 -7.95 -7.16 4.07
N GLU A 57 -7.45 -7.74 5.16
CA GLU A 57 -8.08 -8.86 5.85
C GLU A 57 -8.24 -8.51 7.34
N VAL A 58 -9.47 -8.56 7.84
CA VAL A 58 -9.79 -8.42 9.26
C VAL A 58 -10.34 -9.73 9.78
N ILE A 59 -9.69 -10.28 10.80
CA ILE A 59 -10.10 -11.50 11.49
C ILE A 59 -10.51 -11.14 12.90
N VAL A 60 -11.73 -11.50 13.28
CA VAL A 60 -12.23 -11.39 14.65
C VAL A 60 -12.48 -12.80 15.18
N SER A 61 -11.78 -13.16 16.25
CA SER A 61 -11.88 -14.46 16.91
C SER A 61 -12.36 -14.29 18.36
N GLY A 62 -13.10 -15.28 18.86
CA GLY A 62 -13.53 -15.34 20.25
C GLY A 62 -14.99 -15.72 20.41
N LYS A 63 -15.53 -15.48 21.60
CA LYS A 63 -16.95 -15.70 21.93
C LYS A 63 -17.78 -14.57 21.34
N LEU A 64 -18.30 -14.77 20.14
CA LEU A 64 -19.07 -13.75 19.41
C LEU A 64 -20.51 -13.63 19.95
N ARG A 65 -21.39 -14.55 19.54
CA ARG A 65 -22.79 -14.60 20.02
C ARG A 65 -23.06 -15.83 20.88
N ALA A 66 -22.34 -16.92 20.63
CA ALA A 66 -22.49 -18.18 21.33
C ALA A 66 -21.34 -18.40 22.33
N GLN A 67 -21.53 -19.37 23.25
CA GLN A 67 -20.51 -19.75 24.22
C GLN A 67 -19.25 -20.35 23.60
N ARG A 68 -19.37 -20.94 22.39
CA ARG A 68 -18.25 -21.48 21.63
C ARG A 68 -17.53 -20.38 20.86
N ALA A 69 -16.20 -20.45 20.82
CA ALA A 69 -15.40 -19.57 20.01
C ALA A 69 -15.72 -19.76 18.51
N LYS A 70 -15.81 -18.64 17.79
CA LYS A 70 -15.95 -18.60 16.34
C LYS A 70 -15.00 -17.54 15.78
N SER A 71 -14.43 -17.82 14.62
CA SER A 71 -13.57 -16.89 13.89
C SER A 71 -14.29 -16.39 12.66
N MET A 72 -14.51 -15.08 12.59
CA MET A 72 -15.04 -14.41 11.42
C MET A 72 -13.89 -13.76 10.67
N LYS A 73 -13.77 -14.07 9.38
CA LYS A 73 -12.79 -13.47 8.47
C LYS A 73 -13.54 -12.58 7.50
N PHE A 74 -13.08 -11.34 7.37
CA PHE A 74 -13.58 -10.37 6.42
C PHE A 74 -12.40 -10.00 5.54
N LYS A 75 -12.54 -10.18 4.23
CA LYS A 75 -11.49 -9.92 3.24
C LYS A 75 -12.05 -8.99 2.18
N ASP A 76 -11.21 -8.08 1.72
CA ASP A 76 -11.51 -7.20 0.60
C ASP A 76 -10.22 -6.89 -0.17
N GLY A 77 -10.33 -6.69 -1.49
CA GLY A 77 -9.19 -6.47 -2.38
C GLY A 77 -8.25 -7.67 -2.57
N TYR A 78 -6.99 -7.37 -2.88
CA TYR A 78 -5.96 -8.36 -3.18
C TYR A 78 -5.06 -8.62 -1.96
N MET A 79 -4.81 -9.89 -1.64
CA MET A 79 -4.05 -10.30 -0.45
C MET A 79 -3.11 -11.46 -0.77
N ILE A 80 -1.81 -11.23 -0.59
CA ILE A 80 -0.79 -12.27 -0.70
C ILE A 80 -0.71 -13.03 0.63
N SER A 81 -0.53 -14.34 0.58
CA SER A 81 -0.47 -15.18 1.79
C SER A 81 0.88 -15.88 1.98
N SER A 82 1.74 -15.91 0.96
CA SER A 82 2.97 -16.71 0.94
C SER A 82 4.13 -15.97 0.28
N GLY A 83 5.36 -16.34 0.67
CA GLY A 83 6.61 -15.80 0.11
C GLY A 83 7.15 -14.59 0.87
N GLN A 84 8.33 -14.13 0.45
CA GLN A 84 8.96 -12.92 0.95
C GLN A 84 8.11 -11.63 0.83
N PRO A 85 7.32 -11.40 -0.24
CA PRO A 85 6.51 -10.18 -0.33
C PRO A 85 5.50 -10.02 0.82
N VAL A 86 5.16 -11.09 1.55
CA VAL A 86 4.32 -10.97 2.76
C VAL A 86 4.96 -10.06 3.79
N ASN A 87 6.26 -10.15 4.01
CA ASN A 87 6.95 -9.37 5.04
C ASN A 87 7.14 -7.90 4.63
N GLU A 88 7.22 -7.63 3.32
CA GLU A 88 7.46 -6.29 2.77
C GLU A 88 6.17 -5.53 2.49
N TYR A 89 5.14 -6.22 1.99
CA TYR A 89 3.88 -5.59 1.58
C TYR A 89 2.78 -5.61 2.65
N ILE A 90 2.85 -6.52 3.63
CA ILE A 90 1.75 -6.73 4.56
C ILE A 90 2.12 -6.20 5.94
N ASP A 91 1.43 -5.13 6.33
CA ASP A 91 1.40 -4.72 7.74
C ASP A 91 0.32 -5.51 8.48
N SER A 92 0.69 -6.08 9.63
CA SER A 92 -0.24 -6.88 10.42
C SER A 92 -0.19 -6.52 11.90
N ALA A 93 -1.36 -6.40 12.51
CA ALA A 93 -1.49 -6.06 13.91
C ALA A 93 -2.55 -6.93 14.59
N VAL A 94 -2.24 -7.34 15.82
CA VAL A 94 -3.17 -8.06 16.70
C VAL A 94 -3.49 -7.20 17.90
N ARG A 95 -4.77 -7.13 18.27
CA ARG A 95 -5.24 -6.46 19.49
C ARG A 95 -6.27 -7.31 20.20
N HIS A 96 -6.28 -7.22 21.53
CA HIS A 96 -7.24 -7.90 22.38
C HIS A 96 -8.31 -6.92 22.85
N VAL A 97 -9.57 -7.35 22.81
CA VAL A 97 -10.71 -6.58 23.29
C VAL A 97 -11.31 -7.31 24.47
N LEU A 98 -11.32 -6.65 25.63
CA LEU A 98 -11.95 -7.17 26.83
C LEU A 98 -13.42 -6.78 26.81
N LEU A 99 -14.32 -7.77 26.74
CA LEU A 99 -15.75 -7.62 26.93
C LEU A 99 -16.18 -8.36 28.20
N ARG A 100 -17.37 -8.06 28.72
CA ARG A 100 -17.92 -8.76 29.90
C ARG A 100 -18.02 -10.28 29.71
N GLN A 101 -18.25 -10.75 28.49
CA GLN A 101 -18.36 -12.18 28.15
C GLN A 101 -16.99 -12.89 28.07
N GLY A 102 -15.89 -12.15 28.03
CA GLY A 102 -14.53 -12.64 27.84
C GLY A 102 -13.72 -11.79 26.87
N VAL A 103 -12.62 -12.34 26.36
CA VAL A 103 -11.71 -11.62 25.46
C VAL A 103 -11.99 -12.00 24.00
N LEU A 104 -12.05 -11.00 23.12
CA LEU A 104 -12.02 -11.17 21.67
C LEU A 104 -10.62 -10.83 21.15
N GLY A 105 -10.18 -11.57 20.13
CA GLY A 105 -8.98 -11.28 19.36
C GLY A 105 -9.36 -10.57 18.06
N ILE A 106 -8.66 -9.48 17.77
CA ILE A 106 -8.69 -8.81 16.47
C ILE A 106 -7.33 -9.02 15.82
N LYS A 107 -7.33 -9.40 14.55
CA LYS A 107 -6.15 -9.35 13.68
C LYS A 107 -6.50 -8.58 12.42
N VAL A 108 -5.78 -7.50 12.15
CA VAL A 108 -5.89 -6.72 10.91
C VAL A 108 -4.63 -6.98 10.10
N LYS A 109 -4.80 -7.29 8.81
CA LYS A 109 -3.74 -7.34 7.81
C LYS A 109 -4.09 -6.33 6.72
N ILE A 110 -3.14 -5.48 6.37
CA ILE A 110 -3.28 -4.48 5.31
C ILE A 110 -2.19 -4.76 4.29
N MET A 111 -2.58 -4.97 3.05
CA MET A 111 -1.64 -5.04 1.94
C MET A 111 -1.45 -3.63 1.38
N LEU A 112 -0.24 -3.13 1.54
CA LEU A 112 0.18 -1.83 1.02
C LEU A 112 0.26 -1.87 -0.50
N ASP A 113 0.08 -0.72 -1.13
CA ASP A 113 0.30 -0.57 -2.57
C ASP A 113 1.79 -0.34 -2.88
N TRP A 114 2.20 -0.67 -4.09
CA TRP A 114 3.57 -0.42 -4.55
C TRP A 114 3.74 1.07 -4.85
N ASP A 115 4.69 1.72 -4.18
CA ASP A 115 5.00 3.14 -4.41
C ASP A 115 6.49 3.30 -4.76
N PRO A 116 6.84 3.73 -5.98
CA PRO A 116 8.24 3.96 -6.36
C PRO A 116 8.91 5.08 -5.54
N LYS A 117 8.13 5.94 -4.87
CA LYS A 117 8.65 7.00 -3.99
C LYS A 117 8.90 6.53 -2.56
N GLY A 118 8.44 5.33 -2.19
CA GLY A 118 8.68 4.73 -0.87
C GLY A 118 8.03 5.45 0.31
N LYS A 119 7.03 6.33 0.09
CA LYS A 119 6.40 7.09 1.18
C LYS A 119 5.26 6.34 1.84
N GLN A 120 4.54 5.51 1.08
CA GLN A 120 3.30 4.87 1.55
C GLN A 120 3.37 3.35 1.51
N GLY A 121 4.35 2.78 0.81
CA GLY A 121 4.49 1.35 0.63
C GLY A 121 5.91 0.96 0.21
N PRO A 122 6.15 -0.34 0.00
CA PRO A 122 7.45 -0.86 -0.41
C PRO A 122 7.85 -0.34 -1.79
N MET A 123 9.14 -0.06 -1.96
CA MET A 123 9.71 0.40 -3.22
C MET A 123 9.90 -0.75 -4.21
N THR A 124 10.13 -1.97 -3.69
CA THR A 124 10.35 -3.19 -4.47
C THR A 124 9.04 -3.61 -5.13
N PRO A 125 8.93 -3.69 -6.47
CA PRO A 125 7.73 -4.18 -7.12
C PRO A 125 7.50 -5.66 -6.79
N LEU A 126 6.26 -6.11 -6.99
CA LEU A 126 5.93 -7.53 -6.87
C LEU A 126 6.75 -8.34 -7.89
N PRO A 127 7.28 -9.52 -7.50
CA PRO A 127 8.13 -10.32 -8.38
C PRO A 127 7.40 -10.80 -9.64
N ASP A 128 6.06 -10.90 -9.56
CA ASP A 128 5.22 -11.36 -10.66
C ASP A 128 4.79 -10.21 -11.59
N LEU A 129 5.03 -8.94 -11.21
CA LEU A 129 4.59 -7.78 -11.98
C LEU A 129 5.66 -7.36 -12.99
N VAL A 130 5.50 -7.79 -14.25
CA VAL A 130 6.38 -7.41 -15.36
C VAL A 130 5.74 -6.26 -16.15
N THR A 131 6.40 -5.11 -16.21
CA THR A 131 5.98 -3.97 -17.05
C THR A 131 6.71 -4.03 -18.39
N ILE A 132 5.97 -4.30 -19.46
CA ILE A 132 6.49 -4.27 -20.84
C ILE A 132 6.32 -2.84 -21.35
N HIS A 133 7.44 -2.13 -21.54
CA HIS A 133 7.41 -0.80 -22.13
C HIS A 133 7.24 -0.92 -23.65
N THR A 134 6.29 -0.17 -24.21
CA THR A 134 6.16 -0.04 -25.66
C THR A 134 7.39 0.68 -26.21
N PRO A 135 7.85 0.32 -27.42
CA PRO A 135 8.93 1.05 -28.06
C PRO A 135 8.54 2.52 -28.18
N LYS A 136 9.50 3.41 -27.91
CA LYS A 136 9.31 4.85 -28.11
C LYS A 136 9.23 5.09 -29.62
N ASP A 137 8.21 5.82 -30.07
CA ASP A 137 8.16 6.27 -31.46
C ASP A 137 9.40 7.13 -31.73
N GLU A 138 10.25 6.69 -32.66
CA GLU A 138 11.37 7.49 -33.14
C GLU A 138 10.78 8.66 -33.92
N ASP A 139 10.98 9.88 -33.42
CA ASP A 139 10.81 11.09 -34.22
C ASP A 139 11.59 10.87 -35.52
N GLU A 140 10.88 10.98 -36.64
CA GLU A 140 11.40 10.77 -37.99
C GLU A 140 12.82 11.31 -38.09
N LEU A 141 13.77 10.45 -38.51
CA LEU A 141 15.10 10.87 -38.93
C LEU A 141 14.96 12.05 -39.89
N VAL A 142 15.10 13.27 -39.36
CA VAL A 142 15.20 14.48 -40.18
C VAL A 142 16.43 14.28 -41.02
N ARG A 143 16.21 13.95 -42.29
CA ARG A 143 17.27 13.84 -43.28
C ARG A 143 18.03 15.17 -43.22
N PRO A 144 19.35 15.19 -43.01
CA PRO A 144 20.08 16.44 -43.07
C PRO A 144 19.78 17.10 -44.43
N PRO A 145 19.53 18.42 -44.47
CA PRO A 145 19.18 19.10 -45.71
C PRO A 145 20.26 18.81 -46.76
N PRO A 146 19.89 18.52 -48.03
CA PRO A 146 20.88 18.28 -49.06
C PRO A 146 21.76 19.52 -49.17
N ILE A 147 23.07 19.33 -49.03
CA ILE A 147 24.07 20.36 -49.28
C ILE A 147 23.89 20.76 -50.74
N MET A 148 23.32 21.94 -51.01
CA MET A 148 23.21 22.47 -52.36
C MET A 148 24.63 22.61 -52.89
N ALA A 149 24.95 21.89 -53.97
CA ALA A 149 26.20 22.06 -54.69
C ALA A 149 26.28 23.51 -55.16
N THR A 150 27.21 24.28 -54.60
CA THR A 150 27.62 25.56 -55.16
C THR A 150 28.19 25.29 -56.55
N GLU A 151 27.53 25.82 -57.58
CA GLU A 151 28.04 25.83 -58.95
C GLU A 151 29.42 26.50 -58.95
N ILE A 152 30.43 25.74 -59.38
CA ILE A 152 31.77 26.27 -59.66
C ILE A 152 31.70 26.82 -61.08
N GLU A 153 31.63 28.16 -61.23
CA GLU A 153 31.89 28.82 -62.50
C GLU A 153 33.34 28.54 -62.91
N VAL A 154 33.52 27.80 -64.00
CA VAL A 154 34.84 27.62 -64.62
C VAL A 154 35.11 28.86 -65.49
N PRO A 155 36.16 29.66 -65.21
CA PRO A 155 36.50 30.78 -66.08
C PRO A 155 37.02 30.23 -67.42
N GLY A 156 36.48 30.75 -68.52
CA GLY A 156 36.82 30.34 -69.88
C GLY A 156 38.32 30.43 -70.16
N LEU A 157 38.86 29.37 -70.76
CA LEU A 157 40.19 29.37 -71.35
C LEU A 157 40.07 29.94 -72.77
N ALA A 158 40.44 31.21 -72.93
CA ALA A 158 40.75 31.80 -74.22
C ALA A 158 42.26 31.72 -74.47
N ALA A 159 42.66 30.88 -75.43
CA ALA A 159 43.81 31.05 -76.32
C ALA A 159 43.87 29.85 -77.29
#